data_AF-A0A7S3TC30-F1
#
_entry.id   AF-A0A7S3TC30-F1
#
_cell.length_a   1.000
_cell.length_b   1.000
_cell.length_c   1.000
_cell.angle_alpha   90.00
_cell.angle_beta   90.00
_cell.angle_gamma   90.00
#
_symmetry.space_group_name_H-M   'P 1'
#
loop_
_entity.id
_entity.type
_entity.pdbx_description
1 polymer ?
#
loop_
_entity_poly.entity_id
_entity_poly.type
_entity_poly.pdbx_seq_one_letter_code
_entity_poly.pdbx_strand_id
1 'polypeptide(L)'
;GMATAKDDDDDDELLVYSVESTEGGGGEWLVPADSDAELPPTSRRSLRGAVGSTGGRSLVGFLRMQLAPDASVGVEAAQWLRLEPPESLCGSCAARPEPDSALCRAQVSLGPRLWWSGMLLLFLCGTGQLYRGQKRRRRFRSPVVRGLLLLLGLVLLLIERCDVPQRSCSEWPFLYAGFEDSRALAHGSDVYLFSNHEDCHGGRRVVVSRLRQTEGGQLEQAAAWQLSLEDGMPLRPTEKNWSPFVHAGELHLSYSLEPHVVLRCGWSGGGCAVAHNTSSPFLQTYRALGQELRGGSPYAELRDGRRLAAAHVKDDAHEPALYGTVFYLLEAEPPFRIVSLSPKLCISDREVEIAISARCALQYVTGLVVNEATNAALVSFGELDVRMKGAFLPLDRLLALAETHRLESDEHGDETTSSECAAEGVGLGGGGSDHGLYSRA
;
A
#
# COMPACT_ATOMS: atom_id res chain seq x y z
N GLY A 1 56.07 11.66 -30.23
CA GLY A 1 55.40 10.75 -29.28
C GLY A 1 54.02 11.29 -29.05
N MET A 2 52.99 10.54 -29.45
CA MET A 2 51.59 10.81 -29.14
C MET A 2 51.39 10.75 -27.62
N ALA A 3 50.78 11.78 -27.05
CA ALA A 3 50.13 11.70 -25.77
C ALA A 3 48.66 11.34 -26.03
N THR A 4 48.26 10.19 -25.50
CA THR A 4 46.89 9.70 -25.51
C THR A 4 46.06 10.52 -24.52
N ALA A 5 44.94 11.05 -24.99
CA ALA A 5 43.85 11.51 -24.14
C ALA A 5 43.32 10.31 -23.34
N LYS A 6 43.15 10.51 -22.04
CA LYS A 6 42.45 9.59 -21.16
C LYS A 6 41.03 10.13 -21.09
N ASP A 7 40.10 9.44 -21.75
CA ASP A 7 38.67 9.65 -21.57
C ASP A 7 38.35 9.26 -20.11
N ASP A 8 38.04 10.26 -19.30
CA ASP A 8 37.43 10.07 -17.98
C ASP A 8 35.92 10.22 -18.21
N ASP A 9 35.22 9.08 -18.26
CA ASP A 9 33.81 8.92 -18.66
C ASP A 9 33.00 8.25 -17.52
N ASP A 10 33.36 8.53 -16.25
CA ASP A 10 32.88 7.81 -15.04
C ASP A 10 31.87 8.62 -14.16
N ASP A 11 31.22 9.68 -14.66
CA ASP A 11 30.42 10.60 -13.81
C ASP A 11 28.91 10.28 -13.65
N ASP A 12 28.42 9.12 -14.07
CA ASP A 12 27.00 8.71 -13.94
C ASP A 12 26.74 7.78 -12.72
N GLU A 13 27.30 8.07 -11.54
CA GLU A 13 26.99 7.29 -10.33
C GLU A 13 25.59 7.62 -9.77
N LEU A 14 24.75 6.59 -9.64
CA LEU A 14 23.50 6.69 -8.90
C LEU A 14 23.80 6.99 -7.41
N LEU A 15 23.41 8.18 -6.95
CA LEU A 15 23.59 8.57 -5.56
C LEU A 15 22.37 8.14 -4.72
N VAL A 16 22.50 6.99 -4.05
CA VAL A 16 21.57 6.59 -2.99
C VAL A 16 22.07 7.18 -1.68
N TYR A 17 21.48 8.30 -1.27
CA TYR A 17 21.89 9.00 -0.05
C TYR A 17 21.34 8.34 1.22
N SER A 18 22.17 8.28 2.26
CA SER A 18 21.73 8.46 3.65
C SER A 18 21.76 9.96 3.95
N VAL A 19 20.61 10.57 4.26
CA VAL A 19 20.39 12.03 4.04
C VAL A 19 21.02 12.98 5.06
N GLU A 20 22.10 13.70 4.73
CA GLU A 20 22.70 14.72 5.62
C GLU A 20 22.00 16.08 5.48
N SER A 21 21.96 16.90 6.54
CA SER A 21 21.32 18.23 6.49
C SER A 21 22.27 19.28 5.92
N THR A 22 21.84 20.03 4.91
CA THR A 22 22.55 21.23 4.40
C THR A 22 21.59 22.43 4.35
N GLU A 23 22.09 23.61 4.72
CA GLU A 23 21.34 24.87 4.64
C GLU A 23 21.56 25.51 3.26
N GLY A 24 20.54 25.56 2.39
CA GLY A 24 20.67 26.26 1.11
C GLY A 24 19.41 26.22 0.26
N GLY A 25 18.87 27.40 -0.06
CA GLY A 25 17.61 27.59 -0.79
C GLY A 25 17.50 26.76 -2.08
N GLY A 26 16.68 25.72 -2.00
CA GLY A 26 16.25 24.85 -3.09
C GLY A 26 14.76 24.51 -2.92
N GLY A 27 14.17 23.84 -3.91
CA GLY A 27 12.76 23.45 -3.86
C GLY A 27 12.45 22.58 -2.64
N GLU A 28 11.31 22.84 -1.97
CA GLU A 28 10.86 22.12 -0.78
C GLU A 28 10.10 20.86 -1.18
N TRP A 29 10.54 19.70 -0.70
CA TRP A 29 9.88 18.40 -0.92
C TRP A 29 9.36 17.86 0.40
N LEU A 30 8.13 17.33 0.41
CA LEU A 30 7.55 16.63 1.54
C LEU A 30 7.40 15.15 1.21
N VAL A 31 8.11 14.30 1.95
CA VAL A 31 8.11 12.85 1.74
C VAL A 31 7.66 12.12 3.01
N PRO A 32 6.71 11.18 2.94
CA PRO A 32 6.35 10.35 4.08
C PRO A 32 7.53 9.53 4.61
N ALA A 33 7.65 9.41 5.93
CA ALA A 33 8.68 8.64 6.60
C ALA A 33 8.10 7.78 7.74
N ASP A 34 8.75 6.65 8.02
CA ASP A 34 8.45 5.78 9.16
C ASP A 34 9.47 6.00 10.29
N SER A 35 9.05 5.73 11.53
CA SER A 35 9.74 5.95 12.79
C SER A 35 11.16 5.36 12.87
N ASP A 36 11.46 4.39 12.02
CA ASP A 36 12.76 3.74 11.87
C ASP A 36 13.61 4.29 10.70
N ALA A 37 13.28 5.46 10.13
CA ALA A 37 14.08 6.10 9.09
C ALA A 37 15.53 6.37 9.60
N GLU A 38 16.52 5.72 8.98
CA GLU A 38 17.94 5.93 9.29
C GLU A 38 18.41 7.26 8.69
N LEU A 39 18.48 8.29 9.53
CA LEU A 39 19.19 9.53 9.23
C LEU A 39 20.70 9.38 9.54
N PRO A 40 21.59 10.03 8.79
CA PRO A 40 23.04 9.89 8.94
C PRO A 40 23.57 10.41 10.28
N PRO A 41 24.79 9.97 10.66
CA PRO A 41 25.31 10.09 12.02
C PRO A 41 25.41 11.52 12.57
N THR A 42 25.57 12.51 11.70
CA THR A 42 25.72 13.94 12.03
C THR A 42 24.41 14.57 12.53
N SER A 43 23.27 13.94 12.25
CA SER A 43 21.93 14.35 12.70
C SER A 43 21.44 13.63 13.97
N ARG A 44 22.30 12.85 14.65
CA ARG A 44 21.96 12.10 15.89
C ARG A 44 21.68 13.04 17.09
N ARG A 45 20.52 13.68 17.09
CA ARG A 45 19.64 13.55 18.25
C ARG A 45 18.92 12.23 18.04
N SER A 46 19.10 11.27 18.95
CA SER A 46 18.44 9.98 18.85
C SER A 46 16.91 10.18 18.80
N LEU A 47 16.32 10.19 17.60
CA LEU A 47 14.89 10.00 17.43
C LEU A 47 14.63 8.49 17.49
N ARG A 48 14.90 7.89 18.65
CA ARG A 48 14.25 6.63 19.01
C ARG A 48 12.83 7.00 19.38
N GLY A 49 11.94 7.08 18.38
CA GLY A 49 10.52 6.96 18.64
C GLY A 49 10.30 5.61 19.30
N ALA A 50 9.89 5.59 20.57
CA ALA A 50 9.45 4.36 21.19
C ALA A 50 8.23 3.88 20.38
N VAL A 51 8.42 2.85 19.55
CA VAL A 51 7.33 2.09 18.94
C VAL A 51 6.64 1.33 20.06
N GLY A 52 5.76 2.05 20.75
CA GLY A 52 4.72 1.49 21.59
C GLY A 52 3.41 1.83 20.90
N SER A 53 2.86 0.89 20.14
CA SER A 53 1.47 0.92 19.65
C SER A 53 0.44 0.77 20.80
N THR A 54 0.80 1.17 22.03
CA THR A 54 -0.11 1.20 23.16
C THR A 54 -1.07 2.37 22.98
N GLY A 55 -2.19 2.12 22.31
CA GLY A 55 -3.34 3.05 22.27
C GLY A 55 -3.90 3.40 20.89
N GLY A 56 -3.60 2.64 19.83
CA GLY A 56 -4.30 2.80 18.54
C GLY A 56 -4.07 4.16 17.86
N ARG A 57 -2.83 4.66 17.89
CA ARG A 57 -2.44 5.94 17.29
C ARG A 57 -1.23 5.70 16.40
N SER A 58 -1.36 5.94 15.10
CA SER A 58 -0.21 5.96 14.19
C SER A 58 0.47 7.31 14.20
N LEU A 59 1.79 7.26 14.24
CA LEU A 59 2.65 8.39 13.91
C LEU A 59 2.96 8.28 12.42
N VAL A 60 2.74 9.36 11.68
CA VAL A 60 3.17 9.49 10.29
C VAL A 60 4.30 10.51 10.25
N GLY A 61 5.47 10.10 9.78
CA GLY A 61 6.64 10.96 9.64
C GLY A 61 6.62 11.72 8.32
N PHE A 62 7.25 12.88 8.31
CA PHE A 62 7.52 13.68 7.12
C PHE A 62 8.97 14.14 7.16
N LEU A 63 9.64 14.00 6.02
CA LEU A 63 10.91 14.65 5.76
C LEU A 63 10.64 15.85 4.86
N ARG A 64 11.08 17.02 5.32
CA ARG A 64 11.27 18.19 4.48
C ARG A 64 12.67 18.13 3.91
N MET A 65 12.77 18.05 2.60
CA MET A 65 14.04 17.93 1.90
C MET A 65 14.27 19.15 1.01
N GLN A 66 15.52 19.58 0.89
CA GLN A 66 15.98 20.62 -0.02
C GLN A 66 16.95 19.99 -1.01
N LEU A 67 16.74 20.24 -2.30
CA LEU A 67 17.71 19.90 -3.34
C LEU A 67 18.55 21.14 -3.63
N ALA A 68 19.83 21.08 -3.29
CA ALA A 68 20.78 22.14 -3.56
C ALA A 68 21.12 22.20 -5.08
N PRO A 69 21.64 23.34 -5.57
CA PRO A 69 21.99 23.50 -6.99
C PRO A 69 23.03 22.50 -7.52
N ASP A 70 23.86 21.94 -6.63
CA ASP A 70 24.86 20.91 -6.94
C ASP A 70 24.29 19.48 -6.89
N ALA A 71 22.96 19.36 -6.90
CA ALA A 71 22.21 18.11 -6.73
C ALA A 71 22.40 17.42 -5.37
N SER A 72 23.12 18.02 -4.42
CA SER A 72 23.15 17.51 -3.06
C SER A 72 21.80 17.69 -2.38
N VAL A 73 21.47 16.76 -1.49
CA VAL A 73 20.16 16.71 -0.85
C VAL A 73 20.34 16.95 0.64
N GLY A 74 19.71 18.01 1.13
CA GLY A 74 19.59 18.32 2.54
C GLY A 74 18.26 17.81 3.12
N VAL A 75 18.26 17.14 4.27
CA VAL A 75 17.05 17.11 5.12
C VAL A 75 17.04 18.36 5.99
N GLU A 76 16.06 19.23 5.75
CA GLU A 76 15.86 20.46 6.51
C GLU A 76 15.17 20.17 7.85
N ALA A 77 14.13 19.33 7.82
CA ALA A 77 13.34 19.00 9.00
C ALA A 77 12.73 17.60 8.92
N ALA A 78 12.55 16.98 10.08
CA ALA A 78 11.74 15.78 10.26
C ALA A 78 10.60 16.09 11.24
N GLN A 79 9.36 15.82 10.83
CA GLN A 79 8.18 16.02 11.68
C GLN A 79 7.41 14.71 11.84
N TRP A 80 6.95 14.42 13.06
CA TRP A 80 6.04 13.31 13.35
C TRP A 80 4.65 13.86 13.61
N LEU A 81 3.70 13.51 12.76
CA LEU A 81 2.30 13.85 12.94
C LEU A 81 1.57 12.71 13.62
N ARG A 82 0.82 13.07 14.64
CA ARG A 82 -0.16 12.17 15.21
C ARG A 82 -1.48 12.41 14.49
N LEU A 83 -1.89 11.42 13.69
CA LEU A 83 -3.15 11.49 12.97
C LEU A 83 -4.26 10.89 13.83
N GLU A 84 -5.43 11.52 13.77
CA GLU A 84 -6.66 11.04 14.37
C GLU A 84 -7.60 10.52 13.28
N PRO A 85 -8.25 9.36 13.48
CA PRO A 85 -9.23 8.85 12.53
C PRO A 85 -10.47 9.75 12.49
N PRO A 86 -11.17 9.84 11.36
CA PRO A 86 -12.44 10.56 11.29
C PRO A 86 -13.48 9.97 12.26
N GLU A 87 -14.24 10.83 12.92
CA GLU A 87 -15.25 10.47 13.94
C GLU A 87 -16.27 9.43 13.42
N SER A 88 -16.58 9.47 12.11
CA SER A 88 -17.54 8.59 11.46
C SER A 88 -17.16 7.11 11.48
N LEU A 89 -15.87 6.78 11.61
CA LEU A 89 -15.41 5.38 11.66
C LEU A 89 -15.82 4.67 12.96
N CYS A 90 -15.99 5.42 14.05
CA CYS A 90 -16.28 4.86 15.38
C CYS A 90 -17.69 5.21 15.89
N GLY A 91 -18.40 6.14 15.24
CA GLY A 91 -19.71 6.63 15.70
C GLY A 91 -20.80 5.55 15.80
N SER A 92 -20.73 4.48 14.99
CA SER A 92 -21.66 3.34 15.08
C SER A 92 -21.43 2.47 16.33
N CYS A 93 -20.23 2.52 16.94
CA CYS A 93 -19.90 1.78 18.15
C CYS A 93 -20.40 2.50 19.42
N ALA A 94 -20.53 3.84 19.40
CA ALA A 94 -20.97 4.63 20.56
C ALA A 94 -22.47 4.51 20.89
N ALA A 95 -23.29 4.00 19.95
CA ALA A 95 -24.74 3.95 20.07
C ALA A 95 -25.32 2.56 20.37
N ARG A 96 -24.49 1.52 20.56
CA ARG A 96 -25.00 0.18 20.90
C ARG A 96 -25.15 0.06 22.43
N PRO A 97 -26.37 -0.14 22.96
CA PRO A 97 -26.55 -0.45 24.37
C PRO A 97 -25.80 -1.74 24.72
N GLU A 98 -25.13 -1.78 25.87
CA GLU A 98 -24.49 -3.00 26.37
C GLU A 98 -25.49 -4.17 26.34
N PRO A 99 -25.09 -5.37 25.89
CA PRO A 99 -25.96 -6.53 25.93
C PRO A 99 -26.22 -6.92 27.39
N ASP A 100 -27.40 -6.57 27.90
CA ASP A 100 -27.78 -6.71 29.31
C ASP A 100 -27.97 -8.17 29.79
N SER A 101 -27.80 -9.17 28.92
CA SER A 101 -28.08 -10.57 29.31
C SER A 101 -26.93 -11.18 30.12
N ALA A 102 -27.19 -11.49 31.39
CA ALA A 102 -26.27 -12.24 32.26
C ALA A 102 -25.83 -13.61 31.66
N LEU A 103 -26.62 -14.15 30.73
CA LEU A 103 -26.32 -15.36 29.97
C LEU A 103 -25.13 -15.19 29.01
N CYS A 104 -24.98 -14.05 28.34
CA CYS A 104 -23.83 -13.78 27.48
C CYS A 104 -22.54 -13.57 28.29
N ARG A 105 -22.62 -12.87 29.43
CA ARG A 105 -21.47 -12.64 30.33
C ARG A 105 -20.89 -13.94 30.93
N ALA A 106 -21.75 -14.92 31.23
CA ALA A 106 -21.31 -16.23 31.72
C ALA A 106 -20.57 -17.07 30.65
N GLN A 107 -20.83 -16.81 29.36
CA GLN A 107 -20.25 -17.56 28.24
C GLN A 107 -18.82 -17.08 27.89
N VAL A 108 -18.53 -15.79 28.09
CA VAL A 108 -17.20 -15.20 27.84
C VAL A 108 -16.17 -15.62 28.90
N SER A 109 -16.60 -15.83 30.15
CA SER A 109 -15.71 -16.21 31.26
C SER A 109 -15.36 -17.71 31.29
N LEU A 110 -16.22 -18.57 30.73
CA LEU A 110 -15.99 -20.01 30.58
C LEU A 110 -15.37 -20.29 29.19
N GLY A 111 -14.12 -19.90 29.01
CA GLY A 111 -13.44 -19.91 27.71
C GLY A 111 -13.46 -21.24 26.92
N PRO A 112 -13.13 -21.21 25.61
CA PRO A 112 -13.33 -22.32 24.67
C PRO A 112 -12.61 -23.62 25.04
N ARG A 113 -11.58 -23.59 25.89
CA ARG A 113 -10.79 -24.77 26.25
C ARG A 113 -11.52 -25.76 27.19
N LEU A 114 -12.37 -25.27 28.10
CA LEU A 114 -13.20 -26.16 28.94
C LEU A 114 -14.36 -26.76 28.15
N TRP A 115 -14.84 -26.02 27.14
CA TRP A 115 -16.01 -26.38 26.36
C TRP A 115 -15.74 -27.52 25.36
N TRP A 116 -14.65 -27.45 24.59
CA TRP A 116 -14.25 -28.54 23.69
C TRP A 116 -13.89 -29.82 24.45
N SER A 117 -13.19 -29.70 25.57
CA SER A 117 -12.82 -30.84 26.43
C SER A 117 -14.05 -31.51 27.04
N GLY A 118 -15.02 -30.73 27.51
CA GLY A 118 -16.28 -31.23 28.08
C GLY A 118 -17.22 -31.85 27.05
N MET A 119 -17.38 -31.20 25.89
CA MET A 119 -18.19 -31.73 24.77
C MET A 119 -17.60 -33.02 24.21
N LEU A 120 -16.27 -33.09 24.03
CA LEU A 120 -15.62 -34.31 23.56
C LEU A 120 -15.76 -35.45 24.57
N LEU A 121 -15.63 -35.17 25.87
CA LEU A 121 -15.81 -36.18 26.92
C LEU A 121 -17.26 -36.70 26.97
N LEU A 122 -18.24 -35.81 26.88
CA LEU A 122 -19.66 -36.17 26.85
C LEU A 122 -20.03 -36.92 25.56
N PHE A 123 -19.47 -36.53 24.42
CA PHE A 123 -19.68 -37.21 23.15
C PHE A 123 -19.06 -38.61 23.18
N LEU A 124 -17.81 -38.75 23.63
CA LEU A 124 -17.14 -40.06 23.76
C LEU A 124 -17.80 -40.97 24.81
N CYS A 125 -18.31 -40.41 25.90
CA CYS A 125 -19.07 -41.18 26.90
C CYS A 125 -20.44 -41.60 26.36
N GLY A 126 -21.12 -40.71 25.64
CA GLY A 126 -22.41 -40.99 25.01
C GLY A 126 -22.32 -42.03 23.89
N THR A 127 -21.35 -41.89 22.99
CA THR A 127 -21.12 -42.86 21.90
C THR A 127 -20.62 -44.19 22.43
N GLY A 128 -19.75 -44.20 23.45
CA GLY A 128 -19.29 -45.42 24.11
C GLY A 128 -20.42 -46.22 24.76
N GLN A 129 -21.40 -45.55 25.38
CA GLN A 129 -22.58 -46.22 25.94
C GLN A 129 -23.58 -46.65 24.86
N LEU A 130 -23.77 -45.88 23.80
CA LEU A 130 -24.61 -46.25 22.65
C LEU A 130 -24.03 -47.48 21.91
N TYR A 131 -22.71 -47.54 21.75
CA TYR A 131 -22.03 -48.64 21.07
C TYR A 131 -22.04 -49.93 21.92
N ARG A 132 -21.86 -49.82 23.24
CA ARG A 132 -21.99 -50.98 24.15
C ARG A 132 -23.46 -51.41 24.34
N GLY A 133 -24.42 -50.50 24.23
CA GLY A 133 -25.86 -50.76 24.36
C GLY A 133 -26.51 -51.41 23.13
N GLN A 134 -25.94 -51.25 21.93
CA GLN A 134 -26.52 -51.84 20.71
C GLN A 134 -26.49 -53.38 20.67
N LYS A 135 -25.65 -54.03 21.49
CA LYS A 135 -25.60 -55.51 21.58
C LYS A 135 -26.65 -56.11 22.52
N ARG A 136 -27.45 -55.29 23.21
CA ARG A 136 -28.60 -55.74 24.02
C ARG A 136 -29.85 -54.92 23.70
N ARG A 137 -30.46 -55.19 22.54
CA ARG A 137 -31.81 -54.70 22.24
C ARG A 137 -32.82 -55.37 23.16
N ARG A 138 -33.31 -54.62 24.15
CA ARG A 138 -34.75 -54.38 24.46
C ARG A 138 -34.85 -53.72 25.84
N ARG A 139 -35.58 -52.59 25.90
CA ARG A 139 -35.99 -51.81 27.09
C ARG A 139 -35.10 -50.66 27.60
N PHE A 140 -34.54 -49.83 26.72
CA PHE A 140 -34.23 -48.44 27.09
C PHE A 140 -35.14 -47.48 26.33
N ARG A 141 -36.37 -47.34 26.83
CA ARG A 141 -37.32 -46.26 26.51
C ARG A 141 -37.62 -45.50 27.80
N SER A 142 -36.59 -44.99 28.47
CA SER A 142 -36.84 -44.07 29.58
C SER A 142 -37.26 -42.72 28.97
N PRO A 143 -38.48 -42.23 29.22
CA PRO A 143 -38.92 -40.92 28.75
C PRO A 143 -38.01 -39.80 29.27
N VAL A 144 -37.31 -40.02 30.38
CA VAL A 144 -36.32 -39.09 30.95
C VAL A 144 -35.14 -38.86 30.01
N VAL A 145 -34.60 -39.93 29.40
CA VAL A 145 -33.43 -39.80 28.49
C VAL A 145 -33.82 -39.06 27.21
N ARG A 146 -35.03 -39.27 26.70
CA ARG A 146 -35.54 -38.50 25.55
C ARG A 146 -35.78 -37.04 25.90
N GLY A 147 -36.33 -36.77 27.08
CA GLY A 147 -36.51 -35.40 27.59
C GLY A 147 -35.17 -34.67 27.72
N LEU A 148 -34.15 -35.35 28.23
CA LEU A 148 -32.81 -34.76 28.41
C LEU A 148 -32.10 -34.49 27.08
N LEU A 149 -32.22 -35.39 26.10
CA LEU A 149 -31.68 -35.18 24.75
C LEU A 149 -32.42 -34.08 23.99
N LEU A 150 -33.75 -33.98 24.15
CA LEU A 150 -34.53 -32.88 23.58
C LEU A 150 -34.16 -31.55 24.24
N LEU A 151 -34.01 -31.50 25.56
CA LEU A 151 -33.57 -30.32 26.28
C LEU A 151 -32.16 -29.90 25.82
N LEU A 152 -31.24 -30.86 25.67
CA LEU A 152 -29.90 -30.60 25.16
C LEU A 152 -29.93 -30.07 23.72
N GLY A 153 -30.75 -30.66 22.84
CA GLY A 153 -30.93 -30.18 21.47
C GLY A 153 -31.55 -28.78 21.41
N LEU A 154 -32.48 -28.47 22.32
CA LEU A 154 -33.13 -27.15 22.43
C LEU A 154 -32.16 -26.10 22.98
N VAL A 155 -31.31 -26.49 23.94
CA VAL A 155 -30.21 -25.66 24.44
C VAL A 155 -29.18 -25.41 23.32
N LEU A 156 -28.83 -26.43 22.51
CA LEU A 156 -27.91 -26.26 21.38
C LEU A 156 -28.51 -25.38 20.27
N LEU A 157 -29.80 -25.52 19.95
CA LEU A 157 -30.51 -24.63 19.01
C LEU A 157 -30.63 -23.19 19.52
N LEU A 158 -30.74 -23.00 20.84
CA LEU A 158 -30.70 -21.67 21.46
C LEU A 158 -29.27 -21.09 21.44
N ILE A 159 -28.24 -21.93 21.54
CA ILE A 159 -26.82 -21.50 21.44
C ILE A 159 -26.45 -21.14 20.00
N GLU A 160 -26.96 -21.86 19.00
CA GLU A 160 -26.74 -21.55 17.58
C GLU A 160 -27.44 -20.24 17.15
N ARG A 161 -28.42 -19.78 17.95
CA ARG A 161 -29.08 -18.48 17.81
C ARG A 161 -28.51 -17.37 18.69
N CYS A 162 -27.51 -17.66 19.52
CA CYS A 162 -26.64 -16.59 19.99
C CYS A 162 -25.74 -16.25 18.82
N ASP A 163 -26.19 -15.34 17.95
CA ASP A 163 -25.29 -14.54 17.15
C ASP A 163 -24.16 -14.13 18.10
N VAL A 164 -22.95 -14.62 17.84
CA VAL A 164 -21.76 -14.25 18.61
C VAL A 164 -21.87 -12.75 18.73
N PRO A 165 -22.06 -12.17 19.94
CA PRO A 165 -22.29 -10.75 20.05
C PRO A 165 -21.12 -10.12 19.33
N GLN A 166 -21.42 -9.40 18.24
CA GLN A 166 -20.42 -8.62 17.52
C GLN A 166 -19.75 -7.79 18.61
N ARG A 167 -18.56 -8.21 19.02
CA ARG A 167 -17.85 -7.59 20.12
C ARG A 167 -17.81 -6.11 19.78
N SER A 168 -18.20 -5.30 20.75
CA SER A 168 -18.07 -3.85 20.62
C SER A 168 -16.66 -3.54 20.16
N CYS A 169 -16.50 -2.60 19.23
CA CYS A 169 -15.21 -2.11 18.77
C CYS A 169 -14.30 -1.77 19.97
N SER A 170 -14.87 -1.35 21.10
CA SER A 170 -14.14 -1.05 22.34
C SER A 170 -13.49 -2.25 23.04
N GLU A 171 -13.88 -3.50 22.73
CA GLU A 171 -13.39 -4.72 23.38
C GLU A 171 -12.37 -5.49 22.54
N TRP A 172 -12.19 -5.14 21.27
CA TRP A 172 -11.03 -5.62 20.53
C TRP A 172 -9.82 -4.84 21.03
N PRO A 173 -8.81 -5.50 21.63
CA PRO A 173 -7.49 -4.93 21.64
C PRO A 173 -7.06 -4.89 20.19
N PHE A 174 -7.43 -3.84 19.46
CA PHE A 174 -6.89 -3.59 18.13
C PHE A 174 -5.38 -3.57 18.30
N LEU A 175 -4.71 -4.60 17.77
CA LEU A 175 -3.25 -4.58 17.67
C LEU A 175 -2.81 -3.44 16.74
N TYR A 176 -3.72 -2.94 15.89
CA TYR A 176 -3.43 -1.93 14.89
C TYR A 176 -4.68 -1.07 14.61
N ALA A 177 -4.74 0.12 15.21
CA ALA A 177 -5.63 1.19 14.76
C ALA A 177 -4.72 2.29 14.23
N GLY A 178 -4.30 2.09 12.99
CA GLY A 178 -3.20 2.83 12.41
C GLY A 178 -3.44 3.24 10.97
N PHE A 179 -2.75 4.31 10.59
CA PHE A 179 -2.58 4.74 9.22
C PHE A 179 -1.34 4.07 8.64
N GLU A 180 -1.50 3.38 7.52
CA GLU A 180 -0.45 2.69 6.77
C GLU A 180 -0.29 3.31 5.38
N ASP A 181 0.87 3.10 4.75
CA ASP A 181 1.13 3.40 3.35
C ASP A 181 0.70 4.82 2.91
N SER A 182 1.03 5.81 3.72
CA SER A 182 0.59 7.19 3.46
C SER A 182 1.22 7.75 2.18
N ARG A 183 0.41 8.38 1.34
CA ARG A 183 0.81 9.11 0.13
C ARG A 183 0.51 10.59 0.31
N ALA A 184 1.46 11.46 0.02
CA ALA A 184 1.29 12.91 0.18
C ALA A 184 0.99 13.59 -1.17
N LEU A 185 0.03 14.51 -1.17
CA LEU A 185 -0.29 15.36 -2.32
C LEU A 185 -0.43 16.81 -1.84
N ALA A 186 0.33 17.73 -2.44
CA ALA A 186 0.16 19.16 -2.19
C ALA A 186 -0.88 19.76 -3.14
N HIS A 187 -1.78 20.60 -2.63
CA HIS A 187 -2.71 21.36 -3.46
C HIS A 187 -3.05 22.71 -2.81
N GLY A 188 -2.73 23.81 -3.50
CA GLY A 188 -2.80 25.14 -2.91
C GLY A 188 -1.84 25.28 -1.73
N SER A 189 -2.35 25.73 -0.58
CA SER A 189 -1.58 25.83 0.67
C SER A 189 -1.67 24.59 1.57
N ASP A 190 -2.44 23.59 1.15
CA ASP A 190 -2.74 22.41 1.97
C ASP A 190 -1.95 21.20 1.48
N VAL A 191 -1.68 20.28 2.41
CA VAL A 191 -1.08 18.96 2.12
C VAL A 191 -2.10 17.90 2.48
N TYR A 192 -2.34 16.94 1.59
CA TYR A 192 -3.29 15.86 1.79
C TYR A 192 -2.53 14.55 1.93
N LEU A 193 -2.87 13.77 2.96
CA LEU A 193 -2.36 12.42 3.15
C LEU A 193 -3.45 11.41 2.80
N PHE A 194 -3.12 10.46 1.93
CA PHE A 194 -3.97 9.34 1.58
C PHE A 194 -3.38 8.08 2.19
N SER A 195 -4.05 7.55 3.20
CA SER A 195 -3.52 6.48 4.03
C SER A 195 -4.51 5.32 4.09
N ASN A 196 -3.99 4.10 4.13
CA ASN A 196 -4.78 2.93 4.45
C ASN A 196 -5.12 2.97 5.95
N HIS A 197 -6.35 2.67 6.31
CA HIS A 197 -6.81 2.59 7.69
C HIS A 197 -7.63 1.32 7.87
N GLU A 198 -7.29 0.51 8.88
CA GLU A 198 -8.08 -0.67 9.25
C GLU A 198 -9.25 -0.25 10.14
N ASP A 199 -10.48 -0.47 9.66
CA ASP A 199 -11.71 -0.19 10.39
C ASP A 199 -11.96 -1.23 11.50
N CYS A 200 -12.93 -0.93 12.37
CA CYS A 200 -13.27 -1.78 13.51
C CYS A 200 -13.83 -3.17 13.14
N HIS A 201 -14.13 -3.39 11.87
CA HIS A 201 -14.62 -4.65 11.33
C HIS A 201 -13.51 -5.45 10.61
N GLY A 202 -12.26 -4.97 10.67
CA GLY A 202 -11.12 -5.56 9.95
C GLY A 202 -11.13 -5.26 8.45
N GLY A 203 -12.03 -4.39 7.99
CA GLY A 203 -12.01 -3.86 6.64
C GLY A 203 -10.91 -2.81 6.50
N ARG A 204 -10.26 -2.73 5.34
CA ARG A 204 -9.34 -1.61 5.07
C ARG A 204 -10.03 -0.56 4.22
N ARG A 205 -9.85 0.70 4.60
CA ARG A 205 -10.39 1.88 3.91
C ARG A 205 -9.27 2.84 3.62
N VAL A 206 -9.48 3.72 2.63
CA VAL A 206 -8.60 4.85 2.41
C VAL A 206 -9.17 6.06 3.15
N VAL A 207 -8.34 6.70 3.97
CA VAL A 207 -8.67 7.92 4.70
C VAL A 207 -7.81 9.05 4.17
N VAL A 208 -8.43 10.20 3.97
CA VAL A 208 -7.73 11.45 3.62
C VAL A 208 -7.58 12.28 4.88
N SER A 209 -6.36 12.70 5.17
CA SER A 209 -6.07 13.72 6.18
C SER A 209 -5.61 15.00 5.51
N ARG A 210 -6.36 16.09 5.67
CA ARG A 210 -5.92 17.41 5.25
C ARG A 210 -5.05 18.00 6.35
N LEU A 211 -3.83 18.33 5.99
CA LEU A 211 -2.85 19.01 6.83
C LEU A 211 -2.79 20.48 6.47
N ARG A 212 -2.62 21.31 7.49
CA ARG A 212 -2.37 22.74 7.34
C ARG A 212 -1.03 23.08 7.99
N GLN A 213 -0.30 24.00 7.38
CA GLN A 213 0.87 24.58 8.00
C GLN A 213 0.46 25.66 9.01
N THR A 214 0.95 25.53 10.25
CA THR A 214 0.82 26.53 11.31
C THR A 214 1.73 27.73 11.04
N GLU A 215 1.51 28.84 11.75
CA GLU A 215 2.39 30.03 11.67
C GLU A 215 3.86 29.70 12.01
N GLY A 216 4.11 28.67 12.83
CA GLY A 216 5.44 28.18 13.18
C GLY A 216 6.05 27.23 12.16
N GLY A 217 5.44 27.05 10.99
CA GLY A 217 5.93 26.18 9.92
C GLY A 217 5.65 24.68 10.13
N GLN A 218 5.08 24.28 11.27
CA GLN A 218 4.73 22.89 11.57
C GLN A 218 3.43 22.49 10.88
N LEU A 219 3.32 21.26 10.39
CA LEU A 219 2.07 20.71 9.90
C LEU A 219 1.16 20.25 11.06
N GLU A 220 -0.14 20.44 10.93
CA GLU A 220 -1.16 19.91 11.82
C GLU A 220 -2.33 19.31 11.02
N GLN A 221 -2.98 18.27 11.56
CA GLN A 221 -4.15 17.68 10.91
C GLN A 221 -5.36 18.62 11.12
N ALA A 222 -5.81 19.25 10.04
CA ALA A 222 -6.93 20.19 10.07
C ALA A 222 -8.28 19.49 9.87
N ALA A 223 -8.31 18.36 9.17
CA ALA A 223 -9.50 17.54 8.96
C ALA A 223 -9.11 16.12 8.50
N ALA A 224 -10.02 15.17 8.69
CA ALA A 224 -9.92 13.84 8.11
C ALA A 224 -11.28 13.31 7.68
N TRP A 225 -11.32 12.50 6.63
CA TRP A 225 -12.53 11.81 6.18
C TRP A 225 -12.18 10.50 5.47
N GLN A 226 -13.07 9.52 5.58
CA GLN A 226 -12.95 8.28 4.83
C GLN A 226 -13.42 8.50 3.39
N LEU A 227 -12.73 7.90 2.42
CA LEU A 227 -13.22 7.85 1.05
C LEU A 227 -14.38 6.85 0.91
N SER A 228 -15.31 7.20 0.04
CA SER A 228 -16.47 6.38 -0.33
C SER A 228 -16.71 6.47 -1.83
N LEU A 229 -17.28 5.41 -2.39
CA LEU A 229 -17.75 5.42 -3.78
C LEU A 229 -19.21 5.89 -3.80
N GLU A 230 -19.49 6.83 -4.69
CA GLU A 230 -20.83 7.29 -5.02
C GLU A 230 -21.56 6.25 -5.91
N ASP A 231 -22.83 6.52 -6.21
CA ASP A 231 -23.63 5.75 -7.17
C ASP A 231 -23.86 4.27 -6.83
N GLY A 232 -23.70 3.89 -5.56
CA GLY A 232 -24.04 2.57 -5.07
C GLY A 232 -23.04 1.47 -5.44
N MET A 233 -21.85 1.82 -5.94
CA MET A 233 -20.77 0.84 -6.06
C MET A 233 -20.28 0.43 -4.67
N PRO A 234 -20.33 -0.88 -4.32
CA PRO A 234 -19.86 -1.32 -3.03
C PRO A 234 -18.34 -1.22 -2.97
N LEU A 235 -17.82 -0.65 -1.89
CA LEU A 235 -16.41 -0.78 -1.55
C LEU A 235 -16.07 -2.27 -1.36
N ARG A 236 -14.87 -2.67 -1.79
CA ARG A 236 -14.32 -3.98 -1.47
C ARG A 236 -14.06 -4.07 0.04
N PRO A 237 -14.00 -5.29 0.60
CA PRO A 237 -13.62 -5.47 2.00
C PRO A 237 -12.28 -4.81 2.35
N THR A 238 -11.35 -4.78 1.39
CA THR A 238 -10.03 -4.17 1.51
C THR A 238 -9.86 -3.14 0.40
N GLU A 239 -9.94 -1.87 0.76
CA GLU A 239 -9.54 -0.76 -0.08
C GLU A 239 -8.18 -0.25 0.38
N LYS A 240 -7.24 -0.22 -0.57
CA LYS A 240 -5.86 0.22 -0.35
C LYS A 240 -5.24 0.70 -1.65
N ASN A 241 -4.14 1.42 -1.53
CA ASN A 241 -3.24 1.74 -2.66
C ASN A 241 -3.84 2.68 -3.71
N TRP A 242 -4.80 3.51 -3.30
CA TRP A 242 -5.35 4.54 -4.18
C TRP A 242 -4.31 5.66 -4.34
N SER A 243 -3.95 5.98 -5.58
CA SER A 243 -2.85 6.90 -5.88
C SER A 243 -3.39 8.27 -6.32
N PRO A 244 -3.08 9.37 -5.60
CA PRO A 244 -3.70 10.65 -5.83
C PRO A 244 -2.98 11.50 -6.89
N PHE A 245 -3.77 12.33 -7.59
CA PHE A 245 -3.25 13.37 -8.48
C PHE A 245 -4.27 14.50 -8.69
N VAL A 246 -3.80 15.64 -9.19
CA VAL A 246 -4.64 16.79 -9.53
C VAL A 246 -4.70 16.96 -11.04
N HIS A 247 -5.90 17.21 -11.55
CA HIS A 247 -6.10 17.61 -12.93
C HIS A 247 -7.20 18.67 -12.99
N ALA A 248 -6.95 19.79 -13.68
CA ALA A 248 -7.87 20.92 -13.77
C ALA A 248 -8.41 21.43 -12.40
N GLY A 249 -7.59 21.35 -11.34
CA GLY A 249 -7.97 21.74 -9.98
C GLY A 249 -8.86 20.74 -9.23
N GLU A 250 -9.22 19.62 -9.86
CA GLU A 250 -10.01 18.55 -9.25
C GLU A 250 -9.10 17.40 -8.76
N LEU A 251 -9.46 16.84 -7.60
CA LEU A 251 -8.79 15.66 -7.05
C LEU A 251 -9.22 14.41 -7.81
N HIS A 252 -8.24 13.69 -8.32
CA HIS A 252 -8.41 12.39 -8.95
C HIS A 252 -7.62 11.32 -8.22
N LEU A 253 -8.11 10.09 -8.24
CA LEU A 253 -7.45 8.94 -7.62
C LEU A 253 -7.43 7.77 -8.61
N SER A 254 -6.26 7.18 -8.84
CA SER A 254 -6.17 5.86 -9.47
C SER A 254 -6.57 4.80 -8.44
N TYR A 255 -7.75 4.21 -8.63
CA TYR A 255 -8.37 3.20 -7.77
C TYR A 255 -7.85 1.78 -8.01
N SER A 256 -7.66 1.43 -9.28
CA SER A 256 -7.05 0.19 -9.74
C SER A 256 -6.24 0.45 -10.99
N LEU A 257 -5.18 -0.33 -11.23
CA LEU A 257 -4.35 -0.19 -12.43
C LEU A 257 -4.75 -1.14 -13.56
N GLU A 258 -5.39 -2.28 -13.27
CA GLU A 258 -5.91 -3.18 -14.31
C GLU A 258 -7.28 -3.80 -13.94
N PRO A 259 -8.39 -3.35 -14.57
CA PRO A 259 -8.44 -2.19 -15.45
C PRO A 259 -8.01 -0.90 -14.72
N HIS A 260 -7.47 0.06 -15.46
CA HIS A 260 -7.11 1.37 -14.92
C HIS A 260 -8.37 2.21 -14.68
N VAL A 261 -8.78 2.29 -13.42
CA VAL A 261 -9.98 3.02 -12.98
C VAL A 261 -9.54 4.29 -12.28
N VAL A 262 -9.94 5.43 -12.84
CA VAL A 262 -9.73 6.76 -12.25
C VAL A 262 -11.04 7.24 -11.63
N LEU A 263 -10.96 7.62 -10.37
CA LEU A 263 -12.03 8.27 -9.64
C LEU A 263 -11.83 9.79 -9.66
N ARG A 264 -12.92 10.54 -9.74
CA ARG A 264 -12.97 11.96 -9.38
C ARG A 264 -13.55 12.06 -7.97
N CYS A 265 -12.86 12.75 -7.08
CA CYS A 265 -13.22 12.86 -5.68
C CYS A 265 -13.37 14.31 -5.23
N GLY A 266 -14.21 14.54 -4.22
CA GLY A 266 -14.27 15.83 -3.54
C GLY A 266 -13.04 16.08 -2.67
N TRP A 267 -12.56 17.32 -2.64
CA TRP A 267 -11.53 17.78 -1.69
C TRP A 267 -11.99 17.77 -0.22
N SER A 268 -13.27 17.48 0.03
CA SER A 268 -13.87 17.34 1.36
C SER A 268 -15.01 16.34 1.32
N GLY A 269 -15.26 15.62 2.42
CA GLY A 269 -16.42 14.73 2.57
C GLY A 269 -16.25 13.34 1.99
N GLY A 270 -15.23 13.10 1.17
CA GLY A 270 -14.77 11.76 0.78
C GLY A 270 -15.53 11.05 -0.34
N GLY A 271 -16.58 11.66 -0.89
CA GLY A 271 -17.30 11.14 -2.04
C GLY A 271 -16.41 11.08 -3.28
N CYS A 272 -16.43 9.93 -3.96
CA CYS A 272 -15.71 9.67 -5.20
C CYS A 272 -16.63 8.98 -6.22
N ALA A 273 -16.60 9.43 -7.47
CA ALA A 273 -17.29 8.80 -8.58
C ALA A 273 -16.30 8.28 -9.62
N VAL A 274 -16.64 7.22 -10.35
CA VAL A 274 -15.81 6.76 -11.48
C VAL A 274 -15.85 7.81 -12.59
N ALA A 275 -14.70 8.35 -12.92
CA ALA A 275 -14.55 9.29 -14.03
C ALA A 275 -14.18 8.54 -15.32
N HIS A 276 -13.20 7.63 -15.22
CA HIS A 276 -12.67 6.89 -16.36
C HIS A 276 -12.35 5.45 -16.00
N ASN A 277 -12.48 4.58 -17.01
CA ASN A 277 -12.14 3.17 -16.92
C ASN A 277 -11.48 2.78 -18.24
N THR A 278 -10.20 2.46 -18.18
CA THR A 278 -9.37 2.11 -19.33
C THR A 278 -8.63 0.80 -19.04
N SER A 279 -8.05 0.20 -20.05
CA SER A 279 -7.16 -0.96 -19.90
C SER A 279 -6.17 -0.89 -21.06
N SER A 280 -5.06 -1.60 -20.95
CA SER A 280 -4.09 -1.73 -22.03
C SER A 280 -3.56 -3.15 -22.14
N PRO A 281 -3.05 -3.55 -23.32
CA PRO A 281 -2.43 -4.86 -23.52
C PRO A 281 -1.31 -5.19 -22.51
N PHE A 282 -0.47 -4.23 -22.13
CA PHE A 282 0.60 -4.50 -21.17
C PHE A 282 0.07 -4.75 -19.75
N LEU A 283 -0.97 -4.01 -19.31
CA LEU A 283 -1.62 -4.25 -18.02
C LEU A 283 -2.26 -5.64 -17.95
N GLN A 284 -2.94 -6.02 -19.03
CA GLN A 284 -3.51 -7.37 -19.18
C GLN A 284 -2.43 -8.45 -19.17
N THR A 285 -1.25 -8.17 -19.74
CA THR A 285 -0.11 -9.09 -19.74
C THR A 285 0.39 -9.36 -18.32
N TYR A 286 0.60 -8.32 -17.50
CA TYR A 286 0.97 -8.51 -16.09
C TYR A 286 -0.05 -9.38 -15.36
N ARG A 287 -1.35 -9.08 -15.53
CA ARG A 287 -2.43 -9.86 -14.94
C ARG A 287 -2.42 -11.32 -15.42
N ALA A 288 -2.20 -11.56 -16.71
CA ALA A 288 -2.12 -12.90 -17.29
C ALA A 288 -0.92 -13.71 -16.79
N LEU A 289 0.18 -13.03 -16.44
CA LEU A 289 1.36 -13.62 -15.79
C LEU A 289 1.17 -13.85 -14.28
N GLY A 290 -0.02 -13.55 -13.72
CA GLY A 290 -0.27 -13.66 -12.28
C GLY A 290 0.41 -12.57 -11.45
N GLN A 291 0.85 -11.48 -12.10
CA GLN A 291 1.45 -10.33 -11.44
C GLN A 291 0.38 -9.25 -11.24
N GLU A 292 0.23 -8.78 -10.01
CA GLU A 292 -0.77 -7.78 -9.67
C GLU A 292 -0.11 -6.40 -9.56
N LEU A 293 -0.53 -5.49 -10.45
CA LEU A 293 -0.16 -4.09 -10.39
C LEU A 293 -1.06 -3.33 -9.41
N ARG A 294 -0.44 -2.62 -8.48
CA ARG A 294 -1.14 -1.81 -7.47
C ARG A 294 -0.56 -0.40 -7.41
N GLY A 295 -1.41 0.59 -7.19
CA GLY A 295 -0.97 1.99 -7.08
C GLY A 295 0.11 2.17 -6.00
N GLY A 296 1.05 3.06 -6.26
CA GLY A 296 2.23 3.29 -5.42
C GLY A 296 2.36 4.76 -5.08
N SER A 297 3.06 5.54 -5.91
CA SER A 297 3.26 6.96 -5.67
C SER A 297 2.04 7.81 -6.08
N PRO A 298 1.92 9.04 -5.54
CA PRO A 298 1.24 10.14 -6.23
C PRO A 298 1.80 10.35 -7.64
N TYR A 299 1.03 11.05 -8.49
CA TYR A 299 1.47 11.31 -9.85
C TYR A 299 2.23 12.63 -9.92
N ALA A 300 3.41 12.58 -10.52
CA ALA A 300 4.22 13.74 -10.81
C ALA A 300 3.87 14.28 -12.21
N GLU A 301 3.46 15.54 -12.28
CA GLU A 301 3.16 16.20 -13.55
C GLU A 301 4.46 16.62 -14.25
N LEU A 302 4.52 16.35 -15.55
CA LEU A 302 5.63 16.72 -16.42
C LEU A 302 5.29 17.99 -17.23
N ARG A 303 6.29 18.72 -17.73
CA ARG A 303 6.12 19.94 -18.53
C ARG A 303 5.38 19.71 -19.84
N ASP A 304 5.45 18.51 -20.39
CA ASP A 304 4.71 18.10 -21.58
C ASP A 304 3.24 17.74 -21.28
N GLY A 305 2.82 17.87 -20.02
CA GLY A 305 1.48 17.57 -19.52
C GLY A 305 1.27 16.11 -19.14
N ARG A 306 2.14 15.18 -19.58
CA ARG A 306 2.06 13.77 -19.15
C ARG A 306 2.31 13.67 -17.65
N ARG A 307 1.99 12.50 -17.09
CA ARG A 307 2.23 12.23 -15.67
C ARG A 307 3.09 11.00 -15.52
N LEU A 308 4.09 11.09 -14.66
CA LEU A 308 4.92 9.97 -14.22
C LEU A 308 4.43 9.48 -12.86
N ALA A 309 4.35 8.17 -12.71
CA ALA A 309 3.99 7.53 -11.46
C ALA A 309 4.74 6.22 -11.26
N ALA A 310 4.73 5.74 -10.03
CA ALA A 310 5.30 4.44 -9.66
C ALA A 310 4.22 3.54 -9.05
N ALA A 311 4.30 2.25 -9.34
CA ALA A 311 3.38 1.24 -8.86
C ALA A 311 4.15 0.04 -8.31
N HIS A 312 3.48 -0.72 -7.45
CA HIS A 312 4.00 -1.99 -6.97
C HIS A 312 3.57 -3.10 -7.91
N VAL A 313 4.48 -4.04 -8.15
CA VAL A 313 4.19 -5.32 -8.77
C VAL A 313 4.27 -6.38 -7.69
N LYS A 314 3.15 -7.00 -7.35
CA LYS A 314 3.14 -8.19 -6.50
C LYS A 314 3.22 -9.43 -7.39
N ASP A 315 4.24 -10.23 -7.17
CA ASP A 315 4.50 -11.47 -7.88
C ASP A 315 4.32 -12.65 -6.92
N ASP A 316 3.17 -13.32 -7.02
CA ASP A 316 2.78 -14.45 -6.17
C ASP A 316 3.39 -15.79 -6.62
N ALA A 317 4.21 -15.80 -7.69
CA ALA A 317 4.89 -17.03 -8.12
C ALA A 317 6.03 -17.46 -7.18
N HIS A 318 6.37 -16.63 -6.19
CA HIS A 318 7.46 -16.83 -5.25
C HIS A 318 6.93 -16.86 -3.80
N GLU A 319 7.59 -17.59 -2.90
CA GLU A 319 7.30 -17.60 -1.47
C GLU A 319 8.57 -17.18 -0.69
N PRO A 320 8.59 -16.00 -0.02
CA PRO A 320 7.53 -14.99 0.04
C PRO A 320 7.30 -14.29 -1.31
N ALA A 321 6.11 -13.70 -1.48
CA ALA A 321 5.77 -12.94 -2.69
C ALA A 321 6.79 -11.80 -2.90
N LEU A 322 7.29 -11.66 -4.14
CA LEU A 322 8.19 -10.58 -4.48
C LEU A 322 7.37 -9.30 -4.74
N TYR A 323 7.81 -8.18 -4.18
CA TYR A 323 7.29 -6.86 -4.55
C TYR A 323 8.39 -6.05 -5.21
N GLY A 324 8.16 -5.71 -6.47
CA GLY A 324 9.00 -4.79 -7.22
C GLY A 324 8.28 -3.47 -7.49
N THR A 325 9.00 -2.55 -8.10
CA THR A 325 8.49 -1.25 -8.55
C THR A 325 8.42 -1.20 -10.06
N VAL A 326 7.41 -0.58 -10.62
CA VAL A 326 7.36 -0.18 -12.04
C VAL A 326 7.09 1.31 -12.11
N PHE A 327 7.69 1.98 -13.08
CA PHE A 327 7.37 3.36 -13.43
C PHE A 327 6.49 3.36 -14.68
N TYR A 328 5.51 4.26 -14.71
CA TYR A 328 4.57 4.34 -15.82
C TYR A 328 4.19 5.78 -16.14
N LEU A 329 3.87 6.00 -17.42
CA LEU A 329 3.38 7.28 -17.90
C LEU A 329 1.90 7.22 -18.21
N LEU A 330 1.21 8.32 -17.91
CA LEU A 330 -0.18 8.53 -18.25
C LEU A 330 -0.34 9.66 -19.25
N GLU A 331 -1.42 9.59 -20.03
CA GLU A 331 -1.90 10.71 -20.84
C GLU A 331 -2.10 11.98 -19.99
N ALA A 332 -1.82 13.12 -20.61
CA ALA A 332 -1.99 14.43 -19.99
C ALA A 332 -3.46 14.75 -19.67
N GLU A 333 -4.35 14.27 -20.52
CA GLU A 333 -5.78 14.53 -20.50
C GLU A 333 -6.56 13.23 -20.28
N PRO A 334 -7.84 13.33 -19.85
CA PRO A 334 -8.77 12.21 -19.86
C PRO A 334 -8.74 11.42 -21.18
N PRO A 335 -8.84 10.08 -21.14
CA PRO A 335 -9.22 9.29 -19.97
C PRO A 335 -8.04 8.84 -19.09
N PHE A 336 -6.88 9.51 -19.20
CA PHE A 336 -5.67 9.19 -18.43
C PHE A 336 -5.18 7.76 -18.66
N ARG A 337 -5.13 7.31 -19.92
CA ARG A 337 -4.61 5.96 -20.20
C ARG A 337 -3.17 5.87 -19.76
N ILE A 338 -2.81 4.70 -19.22
CA ILE A 338 -1.40 4.36 -19.05
C ILE A 338 -0.86 4.05 -20.44
N VAL A 339 0.12 4.81 -20.90
CA VAL A 339 0.66 4.73 -22.27
C VAL A 339 2.01 4.04 -22.34
N SER A 340 2.72 3.97 -21.21
CA SER A 340 3.97 3.24 -21.11
C SER A 340 4.24 2.71 -19.71
N LEU A 341 5.07 1.68 -19.62
CA LEU A 341 5.44 1.00 -18.38
C LEU A 341 6.89 0.49 -18.46
N SER A 342 7.66 0.69 -17.39
CA SER A 342 8.99 0.11 -17.25
C SER A 342 8.92 -1.42 -17.03
N PRO A 343 10.03 -2.15 -17.19
CA PRO A 343 10.16 -3.48 -16.60
C PRO A 343 9.92 -3.44 -15.08
N LYS A 344 9.74 -4.61 -14.45
CA LYS A 344 9.73 -4.72 -12.98
C LYS A 344 11.14 -4.42 -12.45
N LEU A 345 11.28 -3.38 -11.63
CA LEU A 345 12.53 -2.85 -11.12
C LEU A 345 12.64 -2.99 -9.59
N CYS A 346 13.86 -2.77 -9.13
CA CYS A 346 14.31 -2.83 -7.76
C CYS A 346 15.34 -1.72 -7.56
N ILE A 347 15.21 -0.96 -6.48
CA ILE A 347 16.10 0.17 -6.18
C ILE A 347 17.05 -0.30 -5.09
N SER A 348 18.29 -0.64 -5.45
CA SER A 348 19.32 -1.04 -4.48
C SER A 348 20.09 0.19 -3.98
N ASP A 349 21.01 0.01 -3.03
CA ASP A 349 21.87 1.09 -2.55
C ASP A 349 22.90 1.55 -3.60
N ARG A 350 23.00 0.88 -4.74
CA ARG A 350 23.99 1.14 -5.79
C ARG A 350 23.39 1.50 -7.13
N GLU A 351 22.30 0.84 -7.50
CA GLU A 351 21.75 0.94 -8.85
C GLU A 351 20.25 0.61 -8.86
N VAL A 352 19.59 0.96 -9.98
CA VAL A 352 18.25 0.48 -10.30
C VAL A 352 18.41 -0.80 -11.11
N GLU A 353 17.96 -1.92 -10.56
CA GLU A 353 18.10 -3.26 -11.14
C GLU A 353 16.76 -3.79 -11.63
N ILE A 354 16.78 -4.66 -12.65
CA ILE A 354 15.58 -5.46 -12.96
C ILE A 354 15.34 -6.45 -11.83
N ALA A 355 14.12 -6.45 -11.28
CA ALA A 355 13.73 -7.27 -10.14
C ALA A 355 13.50 -8.74 -10.52
N ILE A 356 14.57 -9.43 -10.89
CA ILE A 356 14.58 -10.87 -11.19
C ILE A 356 15.04 -11.72 -10.01
N SER A 357 15.50 -11.10 -8.90
CA SER A 357 16.11 -11.82 -7.79
C SER A 357 15.41 -11.56 -6.45
N ALA A 358 15.56 -12.50 -5.52
CA ALA A 358 15.07 -12.38 -4.15
C ALA A 358 15.75 -11.25 -3.34
N ARG A 359 16.82 -10.63 -3.85
CA ARG A 359 17.40 -9.42 -3.24
C ARG A 359 16.45 -8.23 -3.29
N CYS A 360 15.54 -8.28 -4.25
CA CYS A 360 14.46 -7.31 -4.44
C CYS A 360 13.19 -7.71 -3.70
N ALA A 361 13.33 -8.52 -2.64
CA ALA A 361 12.21 -8.92 -1.83
C ALA A 361 11.67 -7.69 -1.09
N LEU A 362 10.44 -7.35 -1.44
CA LEU A 362 9.57 -6.46 -0.68
C LEU A 362 9.98 -4.98 -0.71
N GLN A 363 9.93 -4.35 -1.88
CA GLN A 363 10.00 -2.90 -2.00
C GLN A 363 8.62 -2.28 -2.26
N TYR A 364 8.34 -1.18 -1.57
CA TYR A 364 7.04 -0.55 -1.55
C TYR A 364 7.13 0.96 -1.80
N VAL A 365 7.12 1.39 -3.07
CA VAL A 365 7.08 2.81 -3.45
C VAL A 365 5.85 3.57 -2.94
N THR A 366 6.07 4.64 -2.18
CA THR A 366 5.00 5.45 -1.57
C THR A 366 4.98 6.89 -2.06
N GLY A 367 6.10 7.37 -2.61
CA GLY A 367 6.26 8.76 -3.02
C GLY A 367 7.11 8.86 -4.28
N LEU A 368 6.74 9.82 -5.11
CA LEU A 368 7.48 10.23 -6.29
C LEU A 368 7.31 11.73 -6.41
N VAL A 369 8.43 12.44 -6.57
CA VAL A 369 8.39 13.84 -6.93
C VAL A 369 9.49 14.14 -7.94
N VAL A 370 9.24 15.08 -8.85
CA VAL A 370 10.14 15.37 -9.97
C VAL A 370 10.45 16.87 -10.04
N ASN A 371 11.68 17.18 -10.43
CA ASN A 371 12.16 18.51 -10.74
C ASN A 371 12.80 18.53 -12.13
N GLU A 372 12.03 18.99 -13.12
CA GLU A 372 12.54 19.12 -14.48
C GLU A 372 13.55 20.27 -14.68
N ALA A 373 13.66 21.21 -13.74
CA ALA A 373 14.68 22.24 -13.83
C ALA A 373 16.08 21.70 -13.50
N THR A 374 16.15 20.70 -12.61
CA THR A 374 17.40 20.09 -12.15
C THR A 374 17.57 18.65 -12.64
N ASN A 375 16.70 18.18 -13.54
CA ASN A 375 16.67 16.79 -14.01
C ASN A 375 16.69 15.75 -12.87
N ALA A 376 15.91 15.98 -11.81
CA ALA A 376 15.94 15.11 -10.62
C ALA A 376 14.57 14.50 -10.34
N ALA A 377 14.56 13.26 -9.89
CA ALA A 377 13.40 12.58 -9.34
C ALA A 377 13.74 12.02 -7.96
N LEU A 378 12.85 12.20 -7.00
CA LEU A 378 12.93 11.61 -5.67
C LEU A 378 11.87 10.52 -5.55
N VAL A 379 12.31 9.29 -5.32
CA VAL A 379 11.45 8.14 -5.09
C VAL A 379 11.58 7.70 -3.64
N SER A 380 10.48 7.66 -2.90
CA SER A 380 10.45 7.10 -1.54
C SER A 380 9.80 5.73 -1.53
N PHE A 381 10.41 4.78 -0.81
CA PHE A 381 9.92 3.42 -0.77
C PHE A 381 10.25 2.72 0.55
N GLY A 382 9.31 1.89 1.01
CA GLY A 382 9.53 0.95 2.09
C GLY A 382 10.38 -0.23 1.60
N GLU A 383 11.25 -0.74 2.46
CA GLU A 383 12.02 -1.96 2.23
C GLU A 383 11.75 -2.95 3.37
N LEU A 384 11.35 -4.17 3.01
CA LEU A 384 11.10 -5.29 3.94
C LEU A 384 10.07 -4.98 5.05
N ASP A 385 9.20 -3.98 4.84
CA ASP A 385 8.24 -3.45 5.83
C ASP A 385 8.90 -3.02 7.16
N VAL A 386 10.19 -2.65 7.12
CA VAL A 386 10.96 -2.29 8.32
C VAL A 386 11.74 -0.99 8.19
N ARG A 387 11.91 -0.47 6.97
CA ARG A 387 12.69 0.75 6.72
C ARG A 387 12.03 1.56 5.63
N MET A 388 12.12 2.89 5.74
CA MET A 388 11.84 3.81 4.64
C MET A 388 13.16 4.26 4.02
N LYS A 389 13.26 4.21 2.69
CA LYS A 389 14.38 4.70 1.89
C LYS A 389 13.92 5.79 0.93
N GLY A 390 14.87 6.62 0.50
CA GLY A 390 14.69 7.59 -0.59
C GLY A 390 15.81 7.42 -1.61
N ALA A 391 15.49 7.47 -2.89
CA ALA A 391 16.45 7.44 -3.98
C ALA A 391 16.30 8.68 -4.85
N PHE A 392 17.43 9.32 -5.14
CA PHE A 392 17.51 10.43 -6.09
C PHE A 392 17.99 9.87 -7.42
N LEU A 393 17.15 9.99 -8.43
CA LEU A 393 17.38 9.45 -9.77
C LEU A 393 17.43 10.62 -10.77
N PRO A 394 18.31 10.58 -11.78
CA PRO A 394 18.17 11.47 -12.94
C PRO A 394 16.80 11.25 -13.60
N LEU A 395 16.05 12.34 -13.80
CA LEU A 395 14.67 12.25 -14.28
C LEU A 395 14.60 11.71 -15.71
N ASP A 396 15.49 12.14 -16.60
CA ASP A 396 15.61 11.61 -17.96
C ASP A 396 15.84 10.10 -18.02
N ARG A 397 16.71 9.55 -17.16
CA ARG A 397 16.93 8.10 -17.03
C ARG A 397 15.67 7.39 -16.54
N LEU A 398 14.99 7.97 -15.55
CA LEU A 398 13.73 7.44 -15.04
C LEU A 398 12.63 7.43 -16.11
N LEU A 399 12.54 8.49 -16.92
CA LEU A 399 11.61 8.59 -18.04
C LEU A 399 11.95 7.57 -19.13
N ALA A 400 13.23 7.40 -19.49
CA ALA A 400 13.67 6.37 -20.43
C ALA A 400 13.25 4.96 -19.95
N LEU A 401 13.44 4.66 -18.67
CA LEU A 401 12.96 3.41 -18.07
C LEU A 401 11.44 3.26 -18.17
N ALA A 402 10.67 4.30 -17.80
CA ALA A 402 9.21 4.30 -17.89
C ALA A 402 8.69 4.15 -19.32
N GLU A 403 9.51 4.46 -20.31
CA GLU A 403 9.20 4.42 -21.74
C GLU A 403 9.64 3.13 -22.44
N THR A 404 10.20 2.15 -21.72
CA THR A 404 10.71 0.89 -22.30
C THR A 404 9.64 0.09 -23.06
N HIS A 405 8.41 0.07 -22.55
CA HIS A 405 7.26 -0.55 -23.22
C HIS A 405 6.21 0.52 -23.47
N ARG A 406 5.92 0.81 -24.75
CA ARG A 406 4.94 1.82 -25.16
C ARG A 406 3.77 1.18 -25.89
N LEU A 407 2.61 1.82 -25.77
CA LEU A 407 1.51 1.60 -26.70
C LEU A 407 1.73 2.45 -27.94
N GLU A 408 1.73 1.79 -29.08
CA GLU A 408 1.72 2.42 -30.39
C GLU A 408 0.40 2.09 -31.06
N SER A 409 -0.37 3.12 -31.41
CA SER A 409 -1.49 2.96 -32.33
C SER A 409 -0.94 2.85 -33.74
N ASP A 410 -1.28 1.78 -34.45
CA ASP A 410 -0.96 1.67 -35.87
C ASP A 410 -1.84 2.61 -36.72
N GLU A 411 -1.60 2.66 -38.03
CA GLU A 411 -2.37 3.50 -38.96
C GLU A 411 -3.88 3.16 -39.00
N HIS A 412 -4.27 1.98 -38.51
CA HIS A 412 -5.66 1.51 -38.46
C HIS A 412 -6.32 1.77 -37.09
N GLY A 413 -5.56 2.30 -36.13
CA GLY A 413 -6.01 2.53 -34.76
C GLY A 413 -5.97 1.29 -33.87
N ASP A 414 -5.35 0.20 -34.33
CA ASP A 414 -5.10 -0.98 -33.51
C ASP A 414 -3.92 -0.70 -32.57
N GLU A 415 -4.14 -0.92 -31.28
CA GLU A 415 -3.10 -0.73 -30.26
C GLU A 415 -2.14 -1.92 -30.29
N THR A 416 -0.89 -1.65 -30.64
CA THR A 416 0.22 -2.60 -30.57
C THR A 416 1.19 -2.17 -29.47
N THR A 417 1.95 -3.12 -28.92
CA THR A 417 2.99 -2.82 -27.95
C THR A 417 4.33 -2.84 -28.64
N SER A 418 5.08 -1.74 -28.57
CA SER A 418 6.50 -1.73 -28.92
C SER A 418 7.33 -1.88 -27.63
N SER A 419 8.38 -2.68 -27.73
CA SER A 419 9.38 -2.84 -26.68
C SER A 419 10.74 -2.63 -27.32
N GLU A 420 11.52 -1.68 -26.83
CA GLU A 420 12.89 -1.48 -27.33
C GLU A 420 13.75 -2.73 -27.11
N CYS A 421 13.43 -3.55 -26.11
CA CYS A 421 14.08 -4.85 -25.86
C CYS A 421 13.87 -5.89 -26.98
N ALA A 422 12.88 -5.70 -27.87
CA ALA A 422 12.60 -6.62 -28.96
C ALA A 422 13.37 -6.30 -30.26
N ALA A 423 13.98 -5.10 -30.37
CA ALA A 423 14.52 -4.60 -31.63
C ALA A 423 15.97 -5.04 -31.92
N GLU A 424 16.75 -5.44 -30.92
CA GLU A 424 18.08 -6.03 -31.15
C GLU A 424 18.03 -7.55 -31.16
N GLY A 425 17.38 -8.08 -32.20
CA GLY A 425 17.61 -9.44 -32.67
C GLY A 425 19.04 -9.60 -33.18
N VAL A 426 20.02 -9.63 -32.28
CA VAL A 426 21.33 -10.22 -32.55
C VAL A 426 21.05 -11.66 -32.92
N GLY A 427 21.26 -11.99 -34.20
CA GLY A 427 21.05 -13.32 -34.73
C GLY A 427 21.69 -14.37 -33.83
N LEU A 428 20.88 -15.32 -33.37
CA LEU A 428 21.31 -16.46 -32.56
C LEU A 428 22.29 -17.32 -33.37
N GLY A 429 23.56 -16.92 -33.34
CA GLY A 429 24.72 -17.70 -33.71
C GLY A 429 25.49 -18.09 -32.46
N GLY A 430 25.17 -19.26 -31.90
CA GLY A 430 26.11 -20.13 -31.18
C GLY A 430 26.79 -19.61 -29.90
N GLY A 431 26.33 -20.12 -28.76
CA GLY A 431 27.19 -20.65 -27.70
C GLY A 431 28.12 -19.66 -26.97
N GLY A 432 27.62 -19.10 -25.87
CA GLY A 432 28.45 -18.45 -24.86
C GLY A 432 27.59 -18.00 -23.70
N SER A 433 27.70 -18.68 -22.55
CA SER A 433 27.07 -18.28 -21.30
C SER A 433 27.83 -17.08 -20.72
N ASP A 434 27.38 -15.87 -20.99
CA ASP A 434 27.80 -14.68 -20.24
C ASP A 434 26.56 -13.89 -19.81
N HIS A 435 26.31 -13.90 -18.51
CA HIS A 435 25.35 -13.04 -17.84
C HIS A 435 26.00 -11.67 -17.62
N GLY A 436 25.85 -10.76 -18.58
CA GLY A 436 26.38 -9.41 -18.46
C GLY A 436 25.85 -8.49 -19.53
N LEU A 437 24.58 -8.08 -19.43
CA LEU A 437 23.97 -7.08 -20.30
C LEU A 437 22.72 -6.51 -19.62
N TYR A 438 22.90 -5.70 -18.58
CA TYR A 438 21.86 -4.78 -18.08
C TYR A 438 22.42 -3.48 -17.46
N SER A 439 23.73 -3.19 -17.55
CA SER A 439 24.34 -2.02 -16.87
C SER A 439 24.29 -0.69 -17.64
N ARG A 440 23.35 -0.49 -18.56
CA ARG A 440 23.36 0.69 -19.46
C ARG A 440 21.98 1.32 -19.72
N ALA A 441 21.06 1.26 -18.76
CA ALA A 441 19.88 2.10 -18.75
C ALA A 441 20.05 3.20 -17.70
#